data_AF-A0A7Y7H0Q2-F1
#
_entry.id   AF-A0A7Y7H0Q2-F1
#
_cell.length_a   1.000
_cell.length_b   1.000
_cell.length_c   1.000
_cell.angle_alpha   90.00
_cell.angle_beta   90.00
_cell.angle_gamma   90.00
#
_symmetry.space_group_name_H-M   'P 1'
#
loop_
_entity.id
_entity.type
_entity.pdbx_description
1 polymer ?
#
loop_
_entity_poly.entity_id
_entity_poly.type
_entity_poly.pdbx_seq_one_letter_code
_entity_poly.pdbx_strand_id
1 'polypeptide(L)'
;MDGSLFPGFRISCTIMGKADERFKTNNMTNTGNDPDYVVKIASPASDIDGNSLGIDGQFDIFSVHLPGHDNSFILKFNGTSFTSVNIPDAPLQITTNYNSTLSSISGFSVIDEKSVQYIFGSDGTTASTNQYVEMSSNLIDPTGWMLRQIILPGGITSLISIITK
;
A
#
# COMPACT_ATOMS: atom_id res chain seq x y z
N MET A 1 4.75 -4.56 33.35
CA MET A 1 4.83 -5.47 32.19
C MET A 1 4.60 -4.62 30.96
N ASP A 2 5.67 -4.13 30.34
CA ASP A 2 5.66 -3.29 29.15
C ASP A 2 6.51 -3.94 28.04
N GLY A 3 6.21 -5.19 27.72
CA GLY A 3 6.75 -5.84 26.55
C GLY A 3 5.94 -5.45 25.31
N SER A 4 5.99 -4.18 24.88
CA SER A 4 5.53 -3.85 23.52
C SER A 4 6.64 -4.23 22.55
N LEU A 5 6.46 -5.32 21.81
CA LEU A 5 7.17 -5.51 20.54
C LEU A 5 6.76 -4.32 19.67
N PHE A 6 7.70 -3.39 19.43
CA PHE A 6 7.46 -2.27 18.52
C PHE A 6 6.86 -2.82 17.22
N PRO A 7 5.78 -2.23 16.66
CA PRO A 7 5.29 -2.55 15.32
C PRO A 7 6.27 -2.05 14.23
N GLY A 8 7.55 -1.94 14.56
CA GLY A 8 8.58 -1.41 13.68
C GLY A 8 8.77 -2.33 12.49
N PHE A 9 9.01 -1.71 11.35
CA PHE A 9 9.27 -2.39 10.08
C PHE A 9 8.05 -3.03 9.43
N ARG A 10 6.94 -2.29 9.41
CA ARG A 10 5.72 -2.64 8.67
C ARG A 10 5.15 -1.43 7.93
N ILE A 11 4.57 -1.70 6.77
CA ILE A 11 3.55 -0.84 6.16
C ILE A 11 2.19 -1.52 6.35
N SER A 12 1.18 -0.77 6.78
CA SER A 12 -0.20 -1.23 6.88
C SER A 12 -1.11 -0.39 5.98
N CYS A 13 -2.18 -0.98 5.47
CA CYS A 13 -3.24 -0.29 4.75
C CYS A 13 -4.53 -0.41 5.56
N THR A 14 -5.17 0.72 5.82
CA THR A 14 -6.56 0.79 6.30
C THR A 14 -7.43 1.07 5.09
N ILE A 15 -8.20 0.06 4.68
CA ILE A 15 -9.13 0.19 3.57
C ILE A 15 -10.34 0.99 4.05
N MET A 16 -10.57 2.14 3.44
CA MET A 16 -11.61 3.08 3.88
C MET A 16 -12.93 2.90 3.10
N GLY A 17 -12.88 2.26 1.94
CA GLY A 17 -14.03 1.89 1.13
C GLY A 17 -13.75 0.62 0.35
N LYS A 18 -13.30 0.78 -0.88
CA LYS A 18 -12.85 -0.27 -1.77
C LYS A 18 -11.34 -0.16 -1.95
N ALA A 19 -10.65 -1.29 -2.03
CA ALA A 19 -9.19 -1.30 -2.10
C ALA A 19 -8.64 -0.51 -3.30
N ASP A 20 -7.78 0.49 -3.05
CA ASP A 20 -7.26 1.45 -4.04
C ASP A 20 -6.59 0.75 -5.25
N GLU A 21 -5.95 -0.41 -5.05
CA GLU A 21 -5.28 -1.19 -6.09
C GLU A 21 -6.22 -1.74 -7.18
N ARG A 22 -7.50 -1.92 -6.85
CA ARG A 22 -8.56 -2.34 -7.77
C ARG A 22 -9.48 -1.20 -8.16
N PHE A 23 -9.78 -0.35 -7.19
CA PHE A 23 -10.81 0.67 -7.26
C PHE A 23 -10.19 2.06 -7.14
N LYS A 24 -9.42 2.41 -8.15
CA LYS A 24 -8.62 3.64 -8.23
C LYS A 24 -9.45 4.89 -7.92
N THR A 25 -9.11 5.56 -6.82
CA THR A 25 -9.67 6.84 -6.38
C THR A 25 -9.28 8.00 -7.31
N ASN A 26 -9.89 8.08 -8.50
CA ASN A 26 -9.19 8.77 -9.60
C ASN A 26 -9.99 9.54 -10.64
N ASN A 27 -11.30 9.68 -10.55
CA ASN A 27 -11.97 10.53 -11.55
C ASN A 27 -13.28 11.16 -11.08
N MET A 28 -13.17 12.33 -10.42
CA MET A 28 -14.29 13.25 -10.24
C MET A 28 -14.63 14.04 -11.52
N THR A 29 -13.86 13.88 -12.61
CA THR A 29 -14.04 14.66 -13.84
C THR A 29 -15.24 14.21 -14.69
N ASN A 30 -15.80 13.02 -14.45
CA ASN A 30 -16.95 12.47 -15.17
C ASN A 30 -18.30 12.60 -14.42
N THR A 31 -18.34 13.40 -13.35
CA THR A 31 -19.55 13.65 -12.54
C THR A 31 -20.75 14.17 -13.35
N GLY A 32 -20.53 14.73 -14.56
CA GLY A 32 -21.60 15.30 -15.38
C GLY A 32 -22.42 14.30 -16.22
N ASN A 33 -21.93 13.07 -16.45
CA ASN A 33 -22.50 12.16 -17.45
C ASN A 33 -23.06 10.84 -16.88
N ASP A 34 -22.94 10.62 -15.57
CA ASP A 34 -23.39 9.39 -14.90
C ASP A 34 -24.36 9.74 -13.76
N PRO A 35 -25.68 9.54 -13.93
CA PRO A 35 -26.68 9.92 -12.93
C PRO A 35 -26.53 9.14 -11.60
N ASP A 36 -25.85 8.00 -11.61
CA ASP A 36 -25.66 7.15 -10.44
C ASP A 36 -24.27 7.32 -9.80
N TYR A 37 -23.48 8.30 -10.24
CA TYR A 37 -22.08 8.47 -9.80
C TYR A 37 -21.91 8.54 -8.28
N VAL A 38 -22.75 9.35 -7.61
CA VAL A 38 -22.70 9.51 -6.14
C VAL A 38 -22.99 8.20 -5.42
N VAL A 39 -23.89 7.38 -5.96
CA VAL A 39 -24.22 6.07 -5.40
C VAL A 39 -23.03 5.12 -5.57
N LYS A 40 -22.35 5.15 -6.73
CA LYS A 40 -21.20 4.27 -7.03
C LYS A 40 -20.00 4.51 -6.12
N ILE A 41 -19.65 5.77 -5.87
CA ILE A 41 -18.52 6.14 -5.00
C ILE A 41 -18.80 5.92 -3.52
N ALA A 42 -20.07 5.85 -3.11
CA ALA A 42 -20.49 5.65 -1.72
C ALA A 42 -20.86 4.19 -1.40
N SER A 43 -20.99 3.34 -2.42
CA SER A 43 -21.36 1.94 -2.23
C SER A 43 -20.17 1.13 -1.70
N PRO A 44 -20.38 0.23 -0.73
CA PRO A 44 -19.32 -0.65 -0.23
C PRO A 44 -18.81 -1.57 -1.33
N ALA A 45 -17.60 -2.11 -1.16
CA ALA A 45 -17.06 -3.14 -2.06
C ALA A 45 -18.01 -4.33 -2.15
N SER A 46 -18.37 -4.75 -3.36
CA SER A 46 -19.16 -5.96 -3.60
C SER A 46 -18.49 -6.88 -4.62
N ASP A 47 -18.71 -8.19 -4.49
CA ASP A 47 -18.19 -9.21 -5.42
C ASP A 47 -18.67 -9.02 -6.88
N ILE A 48 -19.68 -8.17 -7.09
CA ILE A 48 -20.33 -7.89 -8.39
C ILE A 48 -19.65 -6.72 -9.12
N ASP A 49 -18.72 -6.00 -8.48
CA ASP A 49 -18.09 -4.80 -9.06
C ASP A 49 -17.09 -5.09 -10.19
N GLY A 50 -16.97 -6.36 -10.61
CA GLY A 50 -15.96 -6.90 -11.51
C GLY A 50 -15.89 -6.35 -12.94
N ASN A 51 -16.60 -5.27 -13.30
CA ASN A 51 -16.28 -4.54 -14.55
C ASN A 51 -16.91 -3.15 -14.78
N SER A 52 -17.86 -2.66 -13.96
CA SER A 52 -18.67 -1.49 -14.39
C SER A 52 -19.04 -0.44 -13.34
N LEU A 53 -18.75 -0.66 -12.05
CA LEU A 53 -19.13 0.24 -10.93
C LEU A 53 -17.94 0.65 -10.04
N GLY A 54 -16.73 0.25 -10.43
CA GLY A 54 -15.53 0.20 -9.61
C GLY A 54 -14.80 1.52 -9.40
N ILE A 55 -15.52 2.57 -8.99
CA ILE A 55 -14.91 3.83 -8.53
C ILE A 55 -15.03 3.87 -7.02
N ASP A 56 -13.96 4.28 -6.34
CA ASP A 56 -13.99 4.66 -4.93
C ASP A 56 -13.93 6.19 -4.78
N GLY A 57 -14.69 6.71 -3.82
CA GLY A 57 -14.67 8.10 -3.42
C GLY A 57 -13.64 8.41 -2.33
N GLN A 58 -13.03 7.39 -1.73
CA GLN A 58 -12.14 7.55 -0.59
C GLN A 58 -10.79 6.84 -0.82
N PHE A 59 -9.70 7.56 -0.56
CA PHE A 59 -8.37 6.94 -0.55
C PHE A 59 -8.22 6.00 0.64
N ASP A 60 -7.52 4.91 0.42
CA ASP A 60 -7.00 4.09 1.50
C ASP A 60 -5.86 4.81 2.21
N ILE A 61 -5.75 4.58 3.52
CA ILE A 61 -4.71 5.19 4.35
C ILE A 61 -3.63 4.16 4.62
N PHE A 62 -2.44 4.42 4.11
CA PHE A 62 -1.26 3.63 4.37
C PHE A 62 -0.50 4.22 5.55
N SER A 63 0.00 3.38 6.46
CA SER A 63 0.86 3.79 7.56
C SER A 63 2.18 3.05 7.49
N VAL A 64 3.29 3.79 7.52
CA VAL A 64 4.65 3.26 7.56
C VAL A 64 5.24 3.44 8.96
N HIS A 65 5.75 2.35 9.50
CA HIS A 65 6.41 2.30 10.81
C HIS A 65 7.88 1.92 10.63
N LEU A 66 8.77 2.90 10.84
CA LEU A 66 10.22 2.76 10.79
C LEU A 66 10.82 3.27 12.12
N PRO A 67 12.05 2.85 12.47
CA PRO A 67 12.75 3.42 13.61
C PRO A 67 12.87 4.95 13.49
N GLY A 68 12.19 5.67 14.37
CA GLY A 68 12.21 7.14 14.38
C GLY A 68 11.28 7.82 13.36
N HIS A 69 10.51 7.05 12.57
CA HIS A 69 9.52 7.60 11.64
C HIS A 69 8.22 6.79 11.69
N ASP A 70 7.16 7.45 12.13
CA ASP A 70 5.79 6.99 11.96
C ASP A 70 5.10 7.99 11.04
N ASN A 71 4.68 7.55 9.86
CA ASN A 71 4.04 8.43 8.90
C ASN A 71 2.87 7.74 8.20
N SER A 72 1.92 8.53 7.70
CA SER A 72 0.86 8.03 6.83
C SER A 72 1.02 8.58 5.42
N PHE A 73 0.48 7.88 4.44
CA PHE A 73 0.43 8.32 3.06
C PHE A 73 -0.79 7.76 2.34
N ILE A 74 -1.16 8.38 1.23
CA ILE A 74 -2.16 7.87 0.28
C ILE A 74 -1.49 7.56 -1.05
N LEU A 75 -2.16 6.77 -1.88
CA LEU A 75 -1.71 6.47 -3.23
C LEU A 75 -2.62 7.15 -4.26
N LYS A 76 -2.03 7.95 -5.15
CA LYS A 76 -2.73 8.54 -6.29
C LYS A 76 -2.36 7.82 -7.57
N PHE A 77 -3.34 7.21 -8.23
CA PHE A 77 -3.11 6.64 -9.56
C PHE A 77 -3.00 7.74 -10.63
N ASN A 78 -2.12 7.61 -11.61
CA ASN A 78 -1.96 8.61 -12.68
C ASN A 78 -2.35 8.07 -14.07
N GLY A 79 -2.96 6.89 -14.13
CA GLY A 79 -3.30 6.18 -15.37
C GLY A 79 -2.44 4.95 -15.61
N THR A 80 -1.20 4.93 -15.11
CA THR A 80 -0.26 3.81 -15.29
C THR A 80 0.33 3.30 -13.98
N SER A 81 0.62 4.19 -13.03
CA SER A 81 1.24 3.85 -11.75
C SER A 81 0.62 4.64 -10.59
N PHE A 82 0.97 4.22 -9.38
CA PHE A 82 0.67 4.98 -8.17
C PHE A 82 1.82 5.93 -7.82
N THR A 83 1.46 7.13 -7.37
CA THR A 83 2.36 8.08 -6.71
C THR A 83 1.94 8.23 -5.26
N SER A 84 2.89 8.12 -4.34
CA SER A 84 2.65 8.30 -2.91
C SER A 84 2.56 9.78 -2.54
N VAL A 85 1.69 10.11 -1.59
CA VAL A 85 1.57 11.45 -1.00
C VAL A 85 1.54 11.31 0.51
N ASN A 86 2.57 11.80 1.20
CA ASN A 86 2.69 11.78 2.65
C ASN A 86 1.61 12.66 3.31
N ILE A 87 1.09 12.23 4.46
CA ILE A 87 0.11 12.95 5.27
C ILE A 87 0.45 12.76 6.77
N PRO A 88 0.96 13.79 7.48
CA PRO A 88 1.39 15.09 6.95
C PRO A 88 2.61 14.96 6.03
N ASP A 89 3.00 16.06 5.38
CA ASP A 89 4.22 16.09 4.58
C ASP A 89 5.44 15.64 5.40
N ALA A 90 6.17 14.66 4.87
CA ALA A 90 7.33 14.05 5.50
C ALA A 90 8.45 13.84 4.46
N PRO A 91 9.73 13.84 4.85
CA PRO A 91 10.86 13.64 3.95
C PRO A 91 11.06 12.17 3.52
N LEU A 92 10.02 11.34 3.60
CA LEU A 92 10.07 9.95 3.15
C LEU A 92 9.77 9.87 1.66
N GLN A 93 10.66 9.25 0.89
CA GLN A 93 10.41 8.92 -0.51
C GLN A 93 9.83 7.50 -0.59
N ILE A 94 8.58 7.38 -0.99
CA ILE A 94 7.86 6.10 -1.02
C ILE A 94 7.55 5.71 -2.46
N THR A 95 8.05 4.56 -2.90
CA THR A 95 7.78 3.98 -4.22
C THR A 95 6.97 2.70 -4.06
N THR A 96 5.87 2.58 -4.78
CA THR A 96 4.98 1.41 -4.74
C THR A 96 5.34 0.42 -5.84
N ASN A 97 5.42 -0.87 -5.50
CA ASN A 97 5.56 -1.95 -6.48
C ASN A 97 4.17 -2.48 -6.88
N TYR A 98 3.51 -1.76 -7.79
CA TYR A 98 2.18 -2.09 -8.31
C TYR A 98 2.28 -2.88 -9.61
N ASN A 99 1.60 -4.02 -9.66
CA ASN A 99 1.41 -4.81 -10.88
C ASN A 99 0.04 -4.49 -11.47
N SER A 100 0.02 -3.77 -12.60
CA SER A 100 -1.22 -3.36 -13.27
C SER A 100 -2.02 -4.51 -13.87
N THR A 101 -1.39 -5.63 -14.20
CA THR A 101 -2.05 -6.81 -14.77
C THR A 101 -2.79 -7.59 -13.70
N LEU A 102 -2.23 -7.63 -12.49
CA LEU A 102 -2.84 -8.31 -11.34
C LEU A 102 -3.67 -7.37 -10.45
N SER A 103 -3.69 -6.07 -10.76
CA SER A 103 -4.31 -5.02 -9.92
C SER A 103 -3.92 -5.18 -8.44
N SER A 104 -2.63 -5.33 -8.18
CA SER A 104 -2.13 -5.70 -6.86
C SER A 104 -0.83 -4.98 -6.52
N ILE A 105 -0.71 -4.57 -5.25
CA ILE A 105 0.49 -3.99 -4.68
C ILE A 105 1.29 -5.09 -3.97
N SER A 106 2.44 -5.44 -4.55
CA SER A 106 3.30 -6.50 -4.03
C SER A 106 4.23 -6.02 -2.91
N GLY A 107 4.50 -4.71 -2.82
CA GLY A 107 5.43 -4.16 -1.85
C GLY A 107 5.72 -2.67 -2.05
N PHE A 108 6.65 -2.16 -1.24
CA PHE A 108 7.06 -0.77 -1.23
C PHE A 108 8.57 -0.65 -1.06
N SER A 109 9.14 0.43 -1.59
CA SER A 109 10.46 0.92 -1.22
C SER A 109 10.32 2.29 -0.55
N VAL A 110 10.89 2.43 0.64
CA VAL A 110 10.90 3.69 1.40
C VAL A 110 12.34 4.13 1.59
N ILE A 111 12.65 5.38 1.26
CA ILE A 111 13.96 5.99 1.51
C ILE A 111 13.77 7.12 2.53
N ASP A 112 14.54 7.08 3.61
CA ASP A 112 14.54 8.11 4.65
C ASP A 112 15.49 9.30 4.32
N GLU A 113 15.50 10.31 5.18
CA GLU A 113 16.36 11.49 5.01
C GLU A 113 17.86 11.18 5.11
N LYS A 114 18.21 10.02 5.66
CA LYS A 114 19.59 9.54 5.78
C LYS A 114 20.00 8.67 4.60
N SER A 115 19.15 8.55 3.56
CA SER A 115 19.35 7.69 2.40
C SER A 115 19.42 6.19 2.73
N VAL A 116 18.85 5.77 3.85
CA VAL A 116 18.62 4.35 4.13
C VAL A 116 17.37 3.92 3.37
N GLN A 117 17.48 2.84 2.60
CA GLN A 117 16.39 2.29 1.83
C GLN A 117 15.83 1.03 2.52
N TYR A 118 14.52 1.01 2.71
CA TYR A 118 13.75 -0.06 3.33
C TYR A 118 12.85 -0.69 2.26
N ILE A 119 12.94 -2.01 2.10
CA ILE A 119 12.16 -2.77 1.12
C ILE A 119 11.14 -3.64 1.85
N PHE A 120 9.86 -3.40 1.57
CA PHE A 120 8.72 -4.08 2.18
C PHE A 120 8.01 -4.98 1.18
N GLY A 121 7.45 -6.10 1.64
CA GLY A 121 6.64 -7.00 0.82
C GLY A 121 7.43 -7.94 -0.08
N SER A 122 6.75 -8.46 -1.10
CA SER A 122 7.30 -9.40 -2.08
C SER A 122 8.10 -8.69 -3.18
N ASP A 123 8.95 -9.43 -3.88
CA ASP A 123 9.71 -8.93 -5.04
C ASP A 123 8.86 -8.94 -6.32
N GLY A 124 7.62 -9.41 -6.22
CA GLY A 124 6.69 -9.52 -7.36
C GLY A 124 7.06 -10.64 -8.34
N THR A 125 8.08 -11.45 -8.05
CA THR A 125 8.58 -12.51 -8.96
C THR A 125 8.15 -13.91 -8.56
N THR A 126 7.69 -14.11 -7.33
CA THR A 126 7.30 -15.42 -6.82
C THR A 126 5.84 -15.44 -6.36
N ALA A 127 5.03 -16.27 -7.01
CA ALA A 127 3.65 -16.58 -6.62
C ALA A 127 3.58 -17.44 -5.34
N SER A 128 4.71 -17.90 -4.81
CA SER A 128 4.76 -18.80 -3.66
C SER A 128 5.14 -18.06 -2.36
N THR A 129 4.15 -17.98 -1.48
CA THR A 129 4.20 -17.70 -0.04
C THR A 129 4.27 -16.24 0.41
N ASN A 130 3.16 -15.84 1.05
CA ASN A 130 2.83 -14.60 1.75
C ASN A 130 3.76 -14.25 2.95
N GLN A 131 5.05 -14.58 2.91
CA GLN A 131 5.92 -14.45 4.09
C GLN A 131 6.16 -12.99 4.55
N TYR A 132 5.96 -12.01 3.67
CA TYR A 132 6.12 -10.58 3.97
C TYR A 132 4.85 -9.77 3.68
N VAL A 133 3.70 -10.43 3.52
CA VAL A 133 2.45 -9.78 3.16
C VAL A 133 1.30 -10.31 4.01
N GLU A 134 0.55 -9.42 4.66
CA GLU A 134 -0.71 -9.76 5.32
C GLU A 134 -1.87 -9.51 4.35
N MET A 135 -2.71 -10.53 4.17
CA MET A 135 -3.94 -10.42 3.40
C MET A 135 -5.08 -10.04 4.34
N SER A 136 -6.04 -9.24 3.86
CA SER A 136 -7.29 -9.09 4.61
C SER A 136 -8.06 -10.42 4.64
N SER A 137 -8.90 -10.64 5.66
CA SER A 137 -9.66 -11.89 5.80
C SER A 137 -10.74 -12.09 4.74
N ASN A 138 -11.17 -11.01 4.06
CA ASN A 138 -12.34 -10.99 3.17
C ASN A 138 -12.03 -10.49 1.76
N LEU A 139 -10.86 -9.90 1.52
CA LEU A 139 -10.44 -9.41 0.21
C LEU A 139 -9.18 -10.17 -0.21
N ILE A 140 -9.03 -10.39 -1.51
CA ILE A 140 -7.82 -10.93 -2.15
C ILE A 140 -6.68 -9.88 -2.14
N ASP A 141 -6.81 -8.84 -1.33
CA ASP A 141 -6.01 -7.64 -1.33
C ASP A 141 -5.12 -7.55 -0.08
N PRO A 142 -3.81 -7.26 -0.25
CA PRO A 142 -2.89 -7.04 0.85
C PRO A 142 -3.26 -5.85 1.73
N THR A 143 -3.21 -6.02 3.05
CA THR A 143 -3.39 -4.96 4.05
C THR A 143 -2.14 -4.72 4.91
N GLY A 144 -1.08 -5.50 4.71
CA GLY A 144 0.18 -5.31 5.38
C GLY A 144 1.36 -5.80 4.56
N TRP A 145 2.48 -5.09 4.66
CA TRP A 145 3.75 -5.46 4.05
C TRP A 145 4.85 -5.35 5.09
N MET A 146 5.50 -6.47 5.39
CA MET A 146 6.62 -6.52 6.33
C MET A 146 7.93 -6.18 5.63
N LEU A 147 8.85 -5.61 6.39
CA LEU A 147 10.21 -5.36 5.90
C LEU A 147 10.92 -6.68 5.56
N ARG A 148 11.60 -6.65 4.43
CA ARG A 148 12.44 -7.75 3.93
C ARG A 148 13.92 -7.39 3.90
N GLN A 149 14.25 -6.14 3.59
CA GLN A 149 15.64 -5.74 3.34
C GLN A 149 15.89 -4.28 3.71
N ILE A 150 17.07 -4.02 4.27
CA ILE A 150 17.59 -2.67 4.51
C ILE A 150 18.86 -2.50 3.67
N ILE A 151 18.94 -1.40 2.94
CA ILE A 151 20.12 -1.00 2.17
C ILE A 151 20.62 0.30 2.78
N LEU A 152 21.82 0.26 3.33
CA LEU A 152 22.47 1.41 3.94
C LEU A 152 23.06 2.33 2.86
N PRO A 153 23.29 3.62 3.17
CA PRO A 153 23.97 4.54 2.28
C PRO A 153 25.29 3.95 1.77
N GLY A 154 25.53 4.06 0.46
CA GLY A 154 26.70 3.43 -0.18
C GLY A 154 26.46 1.99 -0.65
N GLY A 155 25.24 1.47 -0.59
CA GLY A 155 24.85 0.18 -1.21
C GLY A 155 25.15 -1.06 -0.37
N ILE A 156 25.54 -0.87 0.89
CA ILE A 156 25.77 -1.99 1.83
C ILE A 156 24.42 -2.60 2.19
N THR A 157 24.23 -3.87 1.86
CA THR A 157 22.95 -4.57 2.04
C THR A 157 22.94 -5.39 3.32
N SER A 158 21.88 -5.25 4.13
CA SER A 158 21.56 -6.16 5.23
C SER A 158 20.28 -6.93 4.90
N LEU A 159 20.40 -8.26 4.77
CA LEU A 159 19.25 -9.14 4.58
C LEU A 159 18.70 -9.53 5.95
N ILE A 160 17.38 -9.35 6.14
CA ILE A 160 16.70 -9.74 7.37
C ILE A 160 16.04 -11.10 7.13
N SER A 161 16.48 -12.11 7.88
CA SER A 161 15.75 -13.38 7.98
C SER A 161 14.82 -13.30 9.18
N ILE A 162 13.51 -13.22 8.94
CA ILE A 162 12.52 -13.31 10.01
C ILE A 162 12.48 -14.78 10.47
N ILE A 163 12.99 -15.06 11.67
CA ILE A 163 12.87 -16.38 12.29
C ILE A 163 11.44 -16.49 12.82
N THR A 164 10.55 -17.10 12.04
CA THR A 164 9.26 -17.54 12.53
C THR A 164 9.49 -18.74 13.45
N LYS A 165 9.19 -18.58 14.74
CA LYS A 165 9.19 -19.67 15.72
C LYS A 165 7.91 -20.50 15.61
#